data_AF-A0A432MDH4-F1
#
_entry.id   AF-A0A432MDH4-F1
#
_cell.length_a   1.000
_cell.length_b   1.000
_cell.length_c   1.000
_cell.angle_alpha   90.00
_cell.angle_beta   90.00
_cell.angle_gamma   90.00
#
_symmetry.space_group_name_H-M   'P 1'
#
loop_
_entity.id
_entity.type
_entity.pdbx_description
1 polymer ?
#
loop_
_entity_poly.entity_id
_entity_poly.type
_entity_poly.pdbx_seq_one_letter_code
_entity_poly.pdbx_strand_id
1 'polypeptide(L)'
;MASIDRRDQSGRGAGGPPRFGAGLIVGVAAVALVGGWLLYGACRIEVGKGKQAVLIRKVGRDLEPGMEIARAWSEELGYTKGVQPEVLTEGRYFYNPFFWDWEISDQFEVPEGKCAVMISLVGDELEEGQVLAEEGFKGIRPGVIEAGARVAYNPYATEFIVYDPVDVPTGSRGVVTLLAGAEPKDPNVVLVDEGERGVQRSTLPPGKYFINPFEQRISVVDCRTRIFGLNDDADITFLSADGFNISLDGAVTFRINEDRAAEVFVLYNEDANGDAIDEEIIAKIITPYARSICRVNGSKLDAVQFISGDDREIFQQNLQKTLSDRCDEQGIDILQVAVTSASAPEEIRAPVRAREVAKQQLDQFLQEKIQQESQAELRVKNLLAEQKAKLIEAEQQVIEQKTKAMQDQQVAVLNGEQRLAVAETQLEAARSRAAALLAEAQAEADVIRFQNEADLAGLALRVSAFGGDGGSLARNVLLGKVAPAFRSILTNSDGPMMDLFGQFISDPSGPPPAPSPAPSSAPGPMAGDESTDPDTIPVDPFQTAEAHR
;
A
#
# COMPACT_ATOMS: atom_id res chain seq x y z
N MET A 1 -19.56 -17.13 171.78
CA MET A 1 -21.01 -17.38 171.73
C MET A 1 -21.42 -17.34 170.26
N ALA A 2 -22.17 -18.33 169.77
CA ALA A 2 -22.69 -18.47 168.39
C ALA A 2 -21.68 -18.54 167.20
N SER A 3 -21.67 -19.73 166.59
CA SER A 3 -21.22 -20.15 165.24
C SER A 3 -20.82 -19.11 164.17
N ILE A 4 -19.68 -19.38 163.54
CA ILE A 4 -19.19 -18.77 162.28
C ILE A 4 -19.95 -19.37 161.08
N ASP A 5 -20.53 -18.52 160.23
CA ASP A 5 -21.19 -18.92 158.97
C ASP A 5 -20.24 -18.70 157.77
N ARG A 6 -20.01 -19.74 156.96
CA ARG A 6 -19.24 -19.65 155.72
C ARG A 6 -20.19 -19.42 154.54
N ARG A 7 -20.14 -18.24 153.94
CA ARG A 7 -20.67 -18.02 152.59
C ARG A 7 -19.53 -18.09 151.58
N ASP A 8 -19.67 -18.97 150.60
CA ASP A 8 -18.69 -19.14 149.54
C ASP A 8 -19.36 -19.16 148.15
N GLN A 9 -18.64 -18.60 147.18
CA GLN A 9 -18.77 -18.68 145.72
C GLN A 9 -20.14 -18.62 145.01
N SER A 10 -20.36 -17.45 144.39
CA SER A 10 -20.80 -17.24 143.00
C SER A 10 -21.36 -18.46 142.22
N GLY A 11 -22.68 -18.48 142.04
CA GLY A 11 -23.34 -19.33 141.05
C GLY A 11 -24.03 -18.52 139.94
N ARG A 12 -23.61 -18.74 138.68
CA ARG A 12 -24.51 -18.90 137.51
C ARG A 12 -23.69 -19.23 136.25
N GLY A 13 -23.49 -20.53 136.02
CA GLY A 13 -23.19 -21.05 134.70
C GLY A 13 -24.49 -21.28 133.90
N ALA A 14 -24.42 -21.04 132.58
CA ALA A 14 -25.45 -21.45 131.62
C ALA A 14 -24.81 -21.64 130.23
N GLY A 15 -23.73 -22.44 130.16
CA GLY A 15 -23.20 -22.91 128.88
C GLY A 15 -24.15 -23.95 128.29
N GLY A 16 -24.79 -23.64 127.17
CA GLY A 16 -25.64 -24.61 126.45
C GLY A 16 -24.81 -25.79 125.92
N PRO A 17 -25.38 -27.01 125.85
CA PRO A 17 -24.64 -28.20 125.46
C PRO A 17 -24.17 -28.16 123.99
N PRO A 18 -23.05 -28.82 123.66
CA PRO A 18 -22.48 -28.80 122.32
C PRO A 18 -23.40 -29.49 121.29
N ARG A 19 -23.59 -28.85 120.13
CA ARG A 19 -24.44 -29.32 119.03
C ARG A 19 -23.79 -30.48 118.23
N PHE A 20 -23.58 -31.63 118.86
CA PHE A 20 -23.01 -32.82 118.20
C PHE A 20 -23.83 -33.32 116.99
N GLY A 21 -25.14 -33.09 116.96
CA GLY A 21 -25.97 -33.40 115.77
C GLY A 21 -25.71 -32.48 114.56
N ALA A 22 -25.26 -31.24 114.77
CA ALA A 22 -25.02 -30.30 113.66
C ALA A 22 -23.80 -30.68 112.83
N GLY A 23 -22.72 -31.15 113.46
CA GLY A 23 -21.50 -31.56 112.76
C GLY A 23 -21.71 -32.75 111.83
N LEU A 24 -22.56 -33.72 112.21
CA LEU A 24 -22.85 -34.89 111.38
C LEU A 24 -23.77 -34.53 110.20
N ILE A 25 -24.75 -33.65 110.39
CA ILE A 25 -25.59 -33.14 109.30
C ILE A 25 -24.76 -32.30 108.32
N VAL A 26 -23.86 -31.44 108.81
CA VAL A 26 -22.93 -30.67 107.97
C VAL A 26 -21.95 -31.58 107.23
N GLY A 27 -21.45 -32.65 107.88
CA GLY A 27 -20.59 -33.65 107.25
C GLY A 27 -21.29 -34.41 106.11
N VAL A 28 -22.51 -34.89 106.35
CA VAL A 28 -23.33 -35.56 105.32
C VAL A 28 -23.70 -34.60 104.19
N ALA A 29 -24.05 -33.35 104.50
CA ALA A 29 -24.31 -32.32 103.48
C ALA A 29 -23.05 -31.97 102.66
N ALA A 30 -21.87 -31.92 103.28
CA ALA A 30 -20.61 -31.73 102.57
C ALA A 30 -20.26 -32.92 101.68
N VAL A 31 -20.44 -34.16 102.15
CA VAL A 31 -20.26 -35.37 101.32
C VAL A 31 -21.28 -35.44 100.19
N ALA A 32 -22.53 -35.01 100.41
CA ALA A 32 -23.54 -34.92 99.35
C ALA A 32 -23.22 -33.81 98.33
N LEU A 33 -22.68 -32.66 98.76
CA LEU A 33 -22.23 -31.59 97.87
C LEU A 33 -21.00 -32.00 97.06
N VAL A 34 -19.99 -32.60 97.69
CA VAL A 34 -18.77 -33.08 97.02
C VAL A 34 -19.08 -34.26 96.11
N GLY A 35 -19.88 -35.22 96.57
CA GLY A 35 -20.34 -36.36 95.78
C GLY A 35 -21.21 -35.93 94.60
N GLY A 36 -22.11 -34.97 94.81
CA GLY A 36 -22.92 -34.35 93.76
C GLY A 36 -22.09 -33.55 92.75
N TRP A 37 -21.05 -32.84 93.20
CA TRP A 37 -20.10 -32.13 92.34
C TRP A 37 -19.22 -33.08 91.53
N LEU A 38 -18.77 -34.19 92.13
CA LEU A 38 -18.03 -35.25 91.44
C LEU A 38 -18.92 -35.99 90.43
N LEU A 39 -20.17 -36.31 90.78
CA LEU A 39 -21.16 -36.88 89.85
C LEU A 39 -21.45 -35.91 88.69
N TYR A 40 -21.66 -34.62 88.99
CA TYR A 40 -21.87 -33.59 87.98
C TYR A 40 -20.65 -33.45 87.04
N GLY A 41 -19.44 -33.44 87.60
CA GLY A 41 -18.19 -33.40 86.83
C GLY A 41 -17.98 -34.65 85.96
N ALA A 42 -18.29 -35.83 86.50
CA ALA A 42 -18.16 -37.11 85.80
C ALA A 42 -19.23 -37.32 84.72
N CYS A 43 -20.45 -36.82 84.89
CA CYS A 43 -21.52 -36.93 83.90
C CYS A 43 -21.42 -35.89 82.77
N ARG A 44 -20.56 -34.87 82.89
CA ARG A 44 -20.51 -33.73 81.97
C ARG A 44 -19.60 -34.03 80.78
N ILE A 45 -20.19 -34.12 79.59
CA ILE A 45 -19.49 -34.13 78.30
C ILE A 45 -19.42 -32.69 77.79
N GLU A 46 -18.22 -32.19 77.50
CA GLU A 46 -18.02 -30.90 76.82
C GLU A 46 -17.42 -31.17 75.44
N VAL A 47 -18.27 -31.12 74.41
CA VAL A 47 -17.87 -31.26 73.01
C VAL A 47 -17.39 -29.89 72.54
N GLY A 48 -16.08 -29.77 72.32
CA GLY A 48 -15.44 -28.55 71.83
C GLY A 48 -15.82 -28.22 70.37
N LYS A 49 -15.44 -27.03 69.92
CA LYS A 49 -15.68 -26.62 68.53
C LYS A 49 -14.93 -27.51 67.53
N GLY A 50 -15.57 -27.88 66.43
CA GLY A 50 -15.07 -28.82 65.43
C GLY A 50 -14.97 -30.28 65.91
N LYS A 51 -15.49 -30.59 67.11
CA LYS A 51 -15.51 -31.95 67.67
C LYS A 51 -16.92 -32.51 67.70
N GLN A 52 -16.99 -33.82 67.86
CA GLN A 52 -18.22 -34.58 68.04
C GLN A 52 -17.99 -35.63 69.13
N ALA A 53 -19.05 -36.10 69.78
CA ALA A 53 -18.97 -37.25 70.67
C ALA A 53 -19.87 -38.38 70.19
N VAL A 54 -19.25 -39.55 69.96
CA VAL A 54 -19.94 -40.80 69.62
C VAL A 54 -20.31 -41.48 70.93
N LEU A 55 -21.60 -41.78 71.12
CA LEU A 55 -22.07 -42.46 72.34
C LEU A 55 -21.96 -43.98 72.20
N ILE A 56 -21.42 -44.64 73.23
CA ILE A 56 -21.33 -46.09 73.31
C ILE A 56 -22.11 -46.55 74.54
N ARG A 57 -23.20 -47.29 74.33
CA ARG A 57 -24.05 -47.72 75.43
C ARG A 57 -23.54 -49.02 76.05
N LYS A 58 -23.28 -49.01 77.36
CA LYS A 58 -22.75 -50.17 78.12
C LYS A 58 -23.83 -51.18 78.52
N VAL A 59 -25.07 -50.73 78.67
CA VAL A 59 -26.19 -51.53 79.20
C VAL A 59 -27.39 -51.50 78.25
N GLY A 60 -27.79 -52.68 77.79
CA GLY A 60 -28.88 -52.91 76.85
C GLY A 60 -28.99 -54.40 76.48
N ARG A 61 -29.83 -54.74 75.50
CA ARG A 61 -29.77 -56.04 74.80
C ARG A 61 -28.51 -56.07 73.92
N ASP A 62 -27.88 -57.24 73.77
CA ASP A 62 -26.77 -57.42 72.83
C ASP A 62 -27.24 -57.29 71.36
N LEU A 63 -26.32 -57.01 70.44
CA LEU A 63 -26.63 -56.84 69.01
C LEU A 63 -27.05 -58.16 68.36
N GLU A 64 -27.92 -58.07 67.35
CA GLU A 64 -28.30 -59.20 66.51
C GLU A 64 -27.13 -59.61 65.58
N PRO A 65 -26.94 -60.91 65.28
CA PRO A 65 -25.86 -61.35 64.39
C PRO A 65 -25.94 -60.67 63.01
N GLY A 66 -24.88 -59.94 62.63
CA GLY A 66 -24.81 -59.15 61.40
C GLY A 66 -24.98 -57.63 61.59
N MET A 67 -25.42 -57.17 62.77
CA MET A 67 -25.46 -55.73 63.08
C MET A 67 -24.16 -55.25 63.72
N GLU A 68 -23.55 -54.20 63.16
CA GLU A 68 -22.31 -53.59 63.65
C GLU A 68 -22.57 -52.40 64.60
N ILE A 69 -23.75 -51.78 64.51
CA ILE A 69 -24.16 -50.60 65.30
C ILE A 69 -25.49 -50.87 66.00
N ALA A 70 -25.66 -50.30 67.19
CA ALA A 70 -26.92 -50.39 67.92
C ALA A 70 -28.02 -49.60 67.18
N ARG A 71 -29.18 -50.21 66.93
CA ARG A 71 -30.35 -49.45 66.46
C ARG A 71 -30.73 -48.35 67.44
N ALA A 72 -31.29 -47.25 66.92
CA ALA A 72 -31.95 -46.22 67.71
C ALA A 72 -33.03 -46.84 68.61
N TRP A 73 -33.38 -46.15 69.70
CA TRP A 73 -34.37 -46.65 70.65
C TRP A 73 -35.72 -46.89 69.96
N SER A 74 -36.28 -48.08 70.17
CA SER A 74 -37.60 -48.49 69.69
C SER A 74 -38.41 -49.08 70.84
N GLU A 75 -39.72 -48.85 70.84
CA GLU A 75 -40.63 -49.35 71.88
C GLU A 75 -40.65 -50.89 71.97
N GLU A 76 -40.36 -51.60 70.87
CA GLU A 76 -40.39 -53.07 70.80
C GLU A 76 -39.07 -53.72 71.27
N LEU A 77 -37.92 -53.17 70.87
CA LEU A 77 -36.60 -53.73 71.21
C LEU A 77 -36.00 -53.12 72.50
N GLY A 78 -36.45 -51.94 72.90
CA GLY A 78 -35.89 -51.19 74.01
C GLY A 78 -34.53 -50.60 73.67
N TYR A 79 -33.58 -50.69 74.59
CA TYR A 79 -32.23 -50.16 74.41
C TYR A 79 -31.24 -51.24 74.02
N THR A 80 -30.57 -51.05 72.89
CA THR A 80 -29.48 -51.93 72.42
C THR A 80 -28.12 -51.40 72.92
N LYS A 81 -27.26 -52.33 73.34
CA LYS A 81 -25.88 -52.08 73.77
C LYS A 81 -24.99 -51.84 72.56
N GLY A 82 -23.93 -51.04 72.69
CA GLY A 82 -22.98 -50.73 71.62
C GLY A 82 -23.02 -49.28 71.15
N VAL A 83 -22.30 -48.99 70.06
CA VAL A 83 -22.20 -47.67 69.42
C VAL A 83 -23.60 -47.23 68.99
N GLN A 84 -24.02 -46.01 69.34
CA GLN A 84 -25.28 -45.43 68.90
C GLN A 84 -25.15 -44.80 67.50
N PRO A 85 -26.25 -44.68 66.72
CA PRO A 85 -26.17 -44.11 65.37
C PRO A 85 -26.04 -42.59 65.40
N GLU A 86 -26.68 -41.93 66.38
CA GLU A 86 -26.64 -40.49 66.59
C GLU A 86 -25.31 -40.05 67.23
N VAL A 87 -24.76 -38.95 66.73
CA VAL A 87 -23.57 -38.29 67.28
C VAL A 87 -23.92 -36.95 67.92
N LEU A 88 -23.27 -36.63 69.03
CA LEU A 88 -23.44 -35.35 69.71
C LEU A 88 -22.57 -34.27 69.04
N THR A 89 -23.20 -33.23 68.52
CA THR A 89 -22.55 -32.05 67.94
C THR A 89 -22.02 -31.09 69.02
N GLU A 90 -21.41 -29.96 68.66
CA GLU A 90 -20.82 -29.00 69.60
C GLU A 90 -21.79 -28.60 70.74
N GLY A 91 -21.37 -28.76 72.00
CA GLY A 91 -22.25 -28.49 73.13
C GLY A 91 -21.82 -29.09 74.46
N ARG A 92 -22.64 -28.85 75.49
CA ARG A 92 -22.49 -29.48 76.81
C ARG A 92 -23.65 -30.44 77.03
N TYR A 93 -23.33 -31.72 77.22
CA TYR A 93 -24.29 -32.78 77.44
C TYR A 93 -24.06 -33.45 78.79
N PHE A 94 -25.07 -34.15 79.29
CA PHE A 94 -25.01 -34.86 80.57
C PHE A 94 -25.46 -36.31 80.40
N TYR A 95 -24.51 -37.24 80.47
CA TYR A 95 -24.74 -38.68 80.37
C TYR A 95 -24.08 -39.41 81.54
N ASN A 96 -24.75 -40.42 82.08
CA ASN A 96 -24.27 -41.14 83.26
C ASN A 96 -23.18 -42.17 82.87
N PRO A 97 -21.93 -42.05 83.38
CA PRO A 97 -20.82 -42.97 83.03
C PRO A 97 -21.05 -44.44 83.37
N PHE A 98 -21.98 -44.75 84.27
CA PHE A 98 -22.35 -46.13 84.61
C PHE A 98 -23.12 -46.83 83.48
N PHE A 99 -23.78 -46.08 82.59
CA PHE A 99 -24.56 -46.62 81.47
C PHE A 99 -23.99 -46.28 80.09
N TRP A 100 -23.13 -45.26 80.02
CA TRP A 100 -22.58 -44.70 78.79
C TRP A 100 -21.05 -44.64 78.84
N ASP A 101 -20.41 -44.95 77.71
CA ASP A 101 -19.13 -44.38 77.30
C ASP A 101 -19.38 -43.33 76.21
N TRP A 102 -18.37 -42.51 75.98
CA TRP A 102 -18.33 -41.63 74.82
C TRP A 102 -16.90 -41.46 74.34
N GLU A 103 -16.72 -41.42 73.03
CA GLU A 103 -15.46 -41.09 72.39
C GLU A 103 -15.58 -39.73 71.70
N ILE A 104 -14.64 -38.81 72.00
CA ILE A 104 -14.62 -37.48 71.39
C ILE A 104 -13.67 -37.53 70.21
N SER A 105 -14.21 -37.52 68.99
CA SER A 105 -13.45 -37.37 67.75
C SER A 105 -13.55 -35.94 67.22
N ASP A 106 -12.67 -35.60 66.29
CA ASP A 106 -12.86 -34.43 65.45
C ASP A 106 -13.97 -34.72 64.40
N GLN A 107 -14.66 -33.69 63.95
CA GLN A 107 -15.62 -33.78 62.84
C GLN A 107 -14.88 -33.92 61.50
N PHE A 108 -15.54 -34.47 60.48
CA PHE A 108 -14.93 -34.54 59.16
C PHE A 108 -15.01 -33.17 58.48
N GLU A 109 -13.86 -32.62 58.10
CA GLU A 109 -13.73 -31.36 57.36
C GLU A 109 -13.19 -31.70 55.97
N VAL A 110 -14.00 -31.43 54.93
CA VAL A 110 -13.60 -31.71 53.54
C VAL A 110 -12.44 -30.77 53.17
N PRO A 111 -11.29 -31.29 52.69
CA PRO A 111 -10.16 -30.44 52.31
C PRO A 111 -10.54 -29.39 51.27
N GLU A 112 -9.96 -28.18 51.38
CA GLU A 112 -10.24 -27.08 50.44
C GLU A 112 -9.97 -27.50 48.99
N GLY A 113 -10.93 -27.19 48.10
CA GLY A 113 -10.84 -27.52 46.67
C GLY A 113 -11.08 -28.99 46.31
N LYS A 114 -11.38 -29.88 47.28
CA LYS A 114 -11.77 -31.27 47.04
C LYS A 114 -13.23 -31.50 47.40
N CYS A 115 -13.78 -32.64 47.00
CA CYS A 115 -15.10 -33.10 47.41
C CYS A 115 -15.01 -34.42 48.17
N ALA A 116 -16.02 -34.75 48.97
CA ALA A 116 -16.11 -36.05 49.63
C ALA A 116 -17.40 -36.77 49.28
N VAL A 117 -17.28 -38.06 48.99
CA VAL A 117 -18.39 -39.01 48.83
C VAL A 117 -18.55 -39.78 50.14
N MET A 118 -19.78 -39.86 50.63
CA MET A 118 -20.12 -40.59 51.86
C MET A 118 -20.43 -42.05 51.54
N ILE A 119 -19.87 -42.98 52.33
CA ILE A 119 -20.17 -44.41 52.27
C ILE A 119 -20.75 -44.84 53.61
N SER A 120 -21.95 -45.43 53.59
CA SER A 120 -22.56 -46.06 54.76
C SER A 120 -22.04 -47.50 54.89
N LEU A 121 -21.31 -47.78 55.97
CA LEU A 121 -20.81 -49.12 56.29
C LEU A 121 -21.89 -50.02 56.90
N VAL A 122 -22.95 -49.40 57.41
CA VAL A 122 -24.10 -50.05 58.07
C VAL A 122 -25.39 -49.80 57.31
N GLY A 123 -26.32 -50.73 57.46
CA GLY A 123 -27.61 -50.75 56.80
C GLY A 123 -27.95 -52.14 56.30
N ASP A 124 -29.12 -52.28 55.69
CA ASP A 124 -29.51 -53.49 54.97
C ASP A 124 -28.73 -53.58 53.63
N GLU A 125 -28.62 -54.77 53.04
CA GLU A 125 -27.92 -54.97 51.76
C GLU A 125 -28.71 -54.33 50.59
N LEU A 126 -27.99 -53.80 49.60
CA LEU A 126 -28.56 -53.18 48.40
C LEU A 126 -29.38 -54.18 47.57
N GLU A 127 -30.45 -53.68 46.92
CA GLU A 127 -31.18 -54.47 45.93
C GLU A 127 -30.29 -54.76 44.69
N GLU A 128 -30.52 -55.91 44.05
CA GLU A 128 -29.69 -56.39 42.95
C GLU A 128 -29.75 -55.44 41.74
N GLY A 129 -28.62 -54.77 41.45
CA GLY A 129 -28.48 -53.77 40.39
C GLY A 129 -28.41 -52.31 40.87
N GLN A 130 -28.68 -52.03 42.15
CA GLN A 130 -28.55 -50.69 42.72
C GLN A 130 -27.14 -50.43 43.24
N VAL A 131 -26.50 -49.34 42.77
CA VAL A 131 -25.13 -48.95 43.16
C VAL A 131 -25.11 -47.90 44.27
N LEU A 132 -26.13 -47.04 44.33
CA LEU A 132 -26.24 -45.96 45.33
C LEU A 132 -27.20 -46.36 46.44
N ALA A 133 -26.72 -46.27 47.68
CA ALA A 133 -27.48 -46.56 48.89
C ALA A 133 -28.41 -45.41 49.27
N GLU A 134 -29.70 -45.72 49.37
CA GLU A 134 -30.70 -44.86 50.00
C GLU A 134 -30.57 -44.87 51.54
N GLU A 135 -31.44 -44.16 52.23
CA GLU A 135 -31.40 -44.07 53.70
C GLU A 135 -31.70 -45.42 54.35
N GLY A 136 -30.73 -45.96 55.10
CA GLY A 136 -30.84 -47.25 55.78
C GLY A 136 -30.17 -48.41 55.06
N PHE A 137 -29.66 -48.21 53.85
CA PHE A 137 -28.89 -49.22 53.11
C PHE A 137 -27.38 -49.04 53.27
N LYS A 138 -26.65 -50.14 53.19
CA LYS A 138 -25.17 -50.18 53.18
C LYS A 138 -24.65 -49.90 51.77
N GLY A 139 -23.78 -48.90 51.61
CA GLY A 139 -23.18 -48.55 50.32
C GLY A 139 -22.89 -47.06 50.15
N ILE A 140 -22.63 -46.65 48.91
CA ILE A 140 -22.26 -45.26 48.56
C ILE A 140 -23.52 -44.40 48.56
N ARG A 141 -23.56 -43.31 49.34
CA ARG A 141 -24.67 -42.36 49.32
C ARG A 141 -24.69 -41.55 48.00
N PRO A 142 -25.87 -41.17 47.48
CA PRO A 142 -25.98 -40.23 46.37
C PRO A 142 -25.49 -38.83 46.78
N GLY A 143 -25.04 -38.05 45.80
CA GLY A 143 -24.57 -36.68 46.01
C GLY A 143 -23.16 -36.58 46.61
N VAL A 144 -22.80 -35.34 46.97
CA VAL A 144 -21.42 -34.92 47.25
C VAL A 144 -21.41 -33.91 48.40
N ILE A 145 -20.40 -34.01 49.27
CA ILE A 145 -20.15 -32.99 50.29
C ILE A 145 -19.13 -31.98 49.74
N GLU A 146 -19.52 -30.70 49.75
CA GLU A 146 -18.72 -29.57 49.26
C GLU A 146 -17.46 -29.30 50.11
N ALA A 147 -16.46 -28.68 49.50
CA ALA A 147 -15.21 -28.30 50.15
C ALA A 147 -15.43 -27.38 51.37
N GLY A 148 -14.72 -27.63 52.47
CA GLY A 148 -14.82 -26.83 53.70
C GLY A 148 -16.10 -27.05 54.52
N ALA A 149 -17.03 -27.90 54.07
CA ALA A 149 -18.14 -28.34 54.91
C ALA A 149 -17.62 -29.19 56.06
N ARG A 150 -18.15 -28.94 57.27
CA ARG A 150 -17.90 -29.74 58.48
C ARG A 150 -19.09 -30.63 58.74
N VAL A 151 -18.88 -31.93 58.65
CA VAL A 151 -19.94 -32.93 58.79
C VAL A 151 -19.70 -33.74 60.06
N ALA A 152 -20.70 -33.73 60.94
CA ALA A 152 -20.74 -34.67 62.06
C ALA A 152 -21.19 -36.04 61.52
N TYR A 153 -20.43 -37.08 61.85
CA TYR A 153 -20.57 -38.43 61.31
C TYR A 153 -20.21 -39.45 62.37
N ASN A 154 -20.74 -40.66 62.28
CA ASN A 154 -20.28 -41.75 63.15
C ASN A 154 -19.13 -42.51 62.46
N PRO A 155 -17.90 -42.51 62.99
CA PRO A 155 -16.74 -43.19 62.36
C PRO A 155 -16.90 -44.70 62.22
N TYR A 156 -17.84 -45.31 62.96
CA TYR A 156 -18.17 -46.73 62.83
C TYR A 156 -19.29 -46.99 61.79
N ALA A 157 -20.07 -45.97 61.44
CA ALA A 157 -21.20 -46.07 60.52
C ALA A 157 -20.87 -45.59 59.10
N THR A 158 -19.91 -44.67 59.00
CA THR A 158 -19.74 -43.82 57.83
C THR A 158 -18.27 -43.59 57.54
N GLU A 159 -17.87 -43.85 56.30
CA GLU A 159 -16.56 -43.54 55.75
C GLU A 159 -16.70 -42.42 54.70
N PHE A 160 -15.64 -41.63 54.52
CA PHE A 160 -15.58 -40.59 53.49
C PHE A 160 -14.40 -40.83 52.56
N ILE A 161 -14.67 -40.94 51.26
CA ILE A 161 -13.62 -40.94 50.24
C ILE A 161 -13.55 -39.55 49.61
N VAL A 162 -12.36 -38.96 49.65
CA VAL A 162 -12.10 -37.63 49.11
C VAL A 162 -11.65 -37.74 47.65
N TYR A 163 -12.33 -37.03 46.76
CA TYR A 163 -12.02 -36.95 45.33
C TYR A 163 -11.66 -35.52 44.91
N ASP A 164 -10.85 -35.43 43.86
CA ASP A 164 -10.56 -34.17 43.18
C ASP A 164 -11.70 -33.81 42.21
N PRO A 165 -12.06 -32.52 42.09
CA PRO A 165 -13.11 -32.08 41.16
C PRO A 165 -12.68 -32.28 39.71
N VAL A 166 -13.66 -32.54 38.84
CA VAL A 166 -13.42 -32.57 37.39
C VAL A 166 -13.38 -31.13 36.87
N ASP A 167 -12.27 -30.76 36.23
CA ASP A 167 -12.07 -29.44 35.63
C ASP A 167 -12.35 -29.52 34.13
N VAL A 168 -13.44 -28.90 33.66
CA VAL A 168 -13.80 -28.82 32.24
C VAL A 168 -13.17 -27.52 31.68
N PRO A 169 -12.12 -27.61 30.85
CA PRO A 169 -11.40 -26.43 30.39
C PRO A 169 -12.19 -25.61 29.36
N THR A 170 -11.86 -24.31 29.26
CA THR A 170 -12.52 -23.39 28.32
C THR A 170 -12.43 -23.86 26.87
N GLY A 171 -13.55 -23.93 26.17
CA GLY A 171 -13.64 -24.44 24.78
C GLY A 171 -13.84 -25.96 24.68
N SER A 172 -13.99 -26.65 25.81
CA SER A 172 -14.38 -28.06 25.88
C SER A 172 -15.74 -28.18 26.56
N ARG A 173 -16.44 -29.30 26.35
CA ARG A 173 -17.73 -29.62 26.99
C ARG A 173 -17.60 -30.89 27.82
N GLY A 174 -18.21 -30.89 29.01
CA GLY A 174 -18.29 -32.07 29.87
C GLY A 174 -19.47 -32.93 29.46
N VAL A 175 -19.23 -34.07 28.83
CA VAL A 175 -20.27 -35.07 28.53
C VAL A 175 -20.54 -35.86 29.80
N VAL A 176 -21.80 -35.87 30.26
CA VAL A 176 -22.21 -36.52 31.51
C VAL A 176 -22.77 -37.90 31.21
N THR A 177 -22.24 -38.90 31.89
CA THR A 177 -22.72 -40.29 31.85
C THR A 177 -23.19 -40.70 33.24
N LEU A 178 -24.49 -40.91 33.42
CA LEU A 178 -25.03 -41.45 34.67
C LEU A 178 -24.73 -42.95 34.74
N LEU A 179 -23.98 -43.35 35.77
CA LEU A 179 -23.59 -44.74 36.03
C LEU A 179 -24.63 -45.45 36.92
N ALA A 180 -25.24 -44.69 37.83
CA ALA A 180 -26.31 -45.15 38.69
C ALA A 180 -27.59 -44.33 38.42
N GLY A 181 -28.74 -45.01 38.39
CA GLY A 181 -30.03 -44.43 38.04
C GLY A 181 -31.01 -45.49 37.58
N ALA A 182 -32.22 -45.07 37.20
CA ALA A 182 -33.20 -45.96 36.59
C ALA A 182 -32.70 -46.47 35.23
N GLU A 183 -33.05 -47.71 34.86
CA GLU A 183 -32.72 -48.21 33.52
C GLU A 183 -33.45 -47.40 32.42
N PRO A 184 -32.80 -47.14 31.28
CA PRO A 184 -33.37 -46.31 30.24
C PRO A 184 -34.63 -46.93 29.63
N LYS A 185 -35.64 -46.10 29.33
CA LYS A 185 -36.94 -46.59 28.83
C LYS A 185 -36.84 -47.24 27.44
N ASP A 186 -35.89 -46.78 26.63
CA ASP A 186 -35.53 -47.37 25.35
C ASP A 186 -34.02 -47.70 25.35
N PRO A 187 -33.63 -48.99 25.36
CA PRO A 187 -32.23 -49.38 25.32
C PRO A 187 -31.49 -49.05 24.00
N ASN A 188 -32.19 -48.67 22.92
CA ASN A 188 -31.60 -48.48 21.59
C ASN A 188 -31.34 -47.01 21.22
N VAL A 189 -31.55 -46.05 22.11
CA VAL A 189 -31.22 -44.64 21.85
C VAL A 189 -29.77 -44.33 22.23
N VAL A 190 -29.12 -43.49 21.42
CA VAL A 190 -27.73 -43.03 21.63
C VAL A 190 -27.61 -42.17 22.89
N LEU A 191 -28.62 -41.34 23.16
CA LEU A 191 -28.67 -40.41 24.29
C LEU A 191 -29.97 -40.56 25.06
N VAL A 192 -29.84 -40.80 26.36
CA VAL A 192 -30.97 -41.02 27.29
C VAL A 192 -31.54 -39.70 27.80
N ASP A 193 -32.74 -39.75 28.35
CA ASP A 193 -33.39 -38.60 28.99
C ASP A 193 -32.84 -38.37 30.42
N GLU A 194 -33.09 -37.18 30.98
CA GLU A 194 -32.51 -36.75 32.25
C GLU A 194 -32.85 -37.70 33.42
N GLY A 195 -31.82 -38.21 34.10
CA GLY A 195 -31.94 -39.13 35.24
C GLY A 195 -32.00 -40.63 34.88
N GLU A 196 -31.99 -40.98 33.60
CA GLU A 196 -31.85 -42.38 33.15
C GLU A 196 -30.37 -42.78 33.05
N ARG A 197 -30.04 -44.04 33.36
CA ARG A 197 -28.66 -44.57 33.30
C ARG A 197 -28.16 -44.55 31.86
N GLY A 198 -27.07 -43.83 31.60
CA GLY A 198 -26.50 -43.63 30.27
C GLY A 198 -25.98 -42.21 30.03
N VAL A 199 -25.58 -41.93 28.79
CA VAL A 199 -25.05 -40.62 28.38
C VAL A 199 -26.18 -39.62 28.19
N GLN A 200 -26.10 -38.53 28.95
CA GLN A 200 -27.12 -37.48 28.98
C GLN A 200 -27.03 -36.58 27.75
N ARG A 201 -28.17 -36.05 27.30
CA ARG A 201 -28.22 -35.04 26.23
C ARG A 201 -27.60 -33.70 26.62
N SER A 202 -27.77 -33.29 27.88
CA SER A 202 -27.22 -32.02 28.35
C SER A 202 -25.74 -32.15 28.68
N THR A 203 -24.90 -31.31 28.08
CA THR A 203 -23.48 -31.20 28.42
C THR A 203 -23.23 -30.09 29.44
N LEU A 204 -22.19 -30.26 30.24
CA LEU A 204 -21.73 -29.24 31.17
C LEU A 204 -20.83 -28.21 30.46
N PRO A 205 -21.04 -26.90 30.68
CA PRO A 205 -20.14 -25.86 30.18
C PRO A 205 -18.79 -25.88 30.92
N PRO A 206 -17.76 -25.15 30.43
CA PRO A 206 -16.48 -25.03 31.13
C PRO A 206 -16.62 -24.57 32.58
N GLY A 207 -15.95 -25.27 33.50
CA GLY A 207 -16.09 -25.07 34.94
C GLY A 207 -15.54 -26.24 35.75
N LYS A 208 -15.42 -26.05 37.07
CA LYS A 208 -15.03 -27.12 38.02
C LYS A 208 -16.29 -27.74 38.62
N TYR A 209 -16.40 -29.06 38.50
CA TYR A 209 -17.57 -29.81 38.97
C TYR A 209 -17.18 -30.77 40.09
N PHE A 210 -17.88 -30.64 41.22
CA PHE A 210 -17.79 -31.54 42.36
C PHE A 210 -18.88 -32.61 42.19
N ILE A 211 -18.51 -33.75 41.63
CA ILE A 211 -19.41 -34.87 41.33
C ILE A 211 -19.03 -36.12 42.11
N ASN A 212 -20.00 -37.01 42.32
CA ASN A 212 -19.77 -38.33 42.88
C ASN A 212 -19.37 -39.29 41.72
N PRO A 213 -18.13 -39.81 41.67
CA PRO A 213 -17.66 -40.65 40.56
C PRO A 213 -18.41 -41.98 40.41
N PHE A 214 -19.16 -42.41 41.43
CA PHE A 214 -19.98 -43.62 41.39
C PHE A 214 -21.42 -43.37 40.90
N GLU A 215 -21.87 -42.11 40.94
CA GLU A 215 -23.18 -41.67 40.45
C GLU A 215 -23.08 -41.29 38.97
N GLN A 216 -22.08 -40.47 38.63
CA GLN A 216 -21.89 -39.95 37.28
C GLN A 216 -20.41 -39.81 36.93
N ARG A 217 -20.09 -39.98 35.64
CA ARG A 217 -18.78 -39.73 35.04
C ARG A 217 -18.89 -38.53 34.10
N ILE A 218 -17.97 -37.58 34.21
CA ILE A 218 -17.78 -36.52 33.21
C ILE A 218 -16.59 -36.91 32.34
N SER A 219 -16.82 -37.02 31.03
CA SER A 219 -15.74 -37.10 30.02
C SER A 219 -15.61 -35.75 29.31
N VAL A 220 -14.38 -35.29 29.11
CA VAL A 220 -14.09 -33.96 28.58
C VAL A 220 -13.89 -34.06 27.06
N VAL A 221 -14.78 -33.42 26.30
CA VAL A 221 -14.71 -33.37 24.83
C VAL A 221 -14.21 -32.00 24.38
N ASP A 222 -13.10 -31.94 23.67
CA ASP A 222 -12.58 -30.68 23.14
C ASP A 222 -13.39 -30.19 21.93
N CYS A 223 -14.01 -29.01 22.05
CA CYS A 223 -14.82 -28.40 20.99
C CYS A 223 -14.09 -27.23 20.32
N ARG A 224 -12.79 -27.05 20.61
CA ARG A 224 -11.95 -26.02 19.98
C ARG A 224 -11.73 -26.32 18.50
N THR A 225 -11.47 -25.25 17.74
CA THR A 225 -11.04 -25.37 16.34
C THR A 225 -9.69 -26.08 16.24
N ARG A 226 -9.63 -27.12 15.39
CA ARG A 226 -8.41 -27.83 15.04
C ARG A 226 -8.21 -27.84 13.53
N ILE A 227 -6.98 -28.06 13.12
CA ILE A 227 -6.56 -28.15 11.71
C ILE A 227 -5.98 -29.55 11.51
N PHE A 228 -6.54 -30.31 10.57
CA PHE A 228 -6.05 -31.63 10.17
C PHE A 228 -5.45 -31.57 8.76
N GLY A 229 -4.23 -32.10 8.59
CA GLY A 229 -3.59 -32.26 7.29
C GLY A 229 -4.06 -33.54 6.59
N LEU A 230 -4.65 -33.41 5.40
CA LEU A 230 -5.11 -34.56 4.59
C LEU A 230 -3.96 -35.46 4.10
N ASN A 231 -2.71 -35.00 4.28
CA ASN A 231 -1.47 -35.70 3.99
C ASN A 231 -0.99 -36.61 5.14
N ASP A 232 -1.48 -36.46 6.37
CA ASP A 232 -0.89 -37.12 7.54
C ASP A 232 -1.24 -38.63 7.62
N ASP A 233 -2.42 -39.03 7.14
CA ASP A 233 -2.93 -40.43 7.20
C ASP A 233 -2.96 -41.17 5.85
N ALA A 234 -3.09 -40.46 4.72
CA ALA A 234 -2.71 -40.88 3.36
C ALA A 234 -3.30 -39.93 2.31
N ASP A 235 -2.43 -39.48 1.40
CA ASP A 235 -2.72 -38.66 0.22
C ASP A 235 -4.01 -39.08 -0.48
N ILE A 236 -4.97 -38.15 -0.59
CA ILE A 236 -6.25 -38.42 -1.22
C ILE A 236 -6.05 -38.52 -2.73
N THR A 237 -5.91 -39.76 -3.21
CA THR A 237 -5.75 -40.07 -4.63
C THR A 237 -7.10 -40.41 -5.26
N PHE A 238 -7.44 -39.77 -6.37
CA PHE A 238 -8.65 -40.03 -7.15
C PHE A 238 -8.39 -39.97 -8.66
N LEU A 239 -9.36 -40.45 -9.45
CA LEU A 239 -9.31 -40.45 -10.90
C LEU A 239 -10.00 -39.19 -11.48
N SER A 240 -9.34 -38.49 -12.39
CA SER A 240 -9.93 -37.40 -13.18
C SER A 240 -10.91 -37.92 -14.23
N ALA A 241 -11.67 -37.02 -14.88
CA ALA A 241 -12.54 -37.38 -16.00
C ALA A 241 -11.77 -38.06 -17.16
N ASP A 242 -10.54 -37.60 -17.44
CA ASP A 242 -9.62 -38.18 -18.42
C ASP A 242 -9.03 -39.56 -18.05
N GLY A 243 -9.19 -40.01 -16.80
CA GLY A 243 -8.59 -41.27 -16.33
C GLY A 243 -7.18 -41.15 -15.75
N PHE A 244 -6.74 -39.97 -15.28
CA PHE A 244 -5.45 -39.79 -14.59
C PHE A 244 -5.61 -39.81 -13.06
N ASN A 245 -4.68 -40.45 -12.36
CA ASN A 245 -4.61 -40.41 -10.89
C ASN A 245 -4.06 -39.06 -10.43
N ILE A 246 -4.86 -38.30 -9.71
CA ILE A 246 -4.49 -37.02 -9.07
C ILE A 246 -4.38 -37.27 -7.58
N SER A 247 -3.25 -36.91 -6.97
CA SER A 247 -3.16 -36.77 -5.51
C SER A 247 -3.52 -35.34 -5.10
N LEU A 248 -4.29 -35.21 -4.03
CA LEU A 248 -4.72 -33.92 -3.49
C LEU A 248 -4.25 -33.77 -2.04
N ASP A 249 -3.54 -32.68 -1.80
CA ASP A 249 -3.00 -32.30 -0.51
C ASP A 249 -3.74 -31.05 -0.03
N GLY A 250 -4.16 -31.03 1.23
CA GLY A 250 -4.90 -29.92 1.80
C GLY A 250 -5.04 -30.03 3.30
N ALA A 251 -5.69 -29.04 3.90
CA ALA A 251 -6.01 -29.02 5.32
C ALA A 251 -7.50 -28.76 5.52
N VAL A 252 -8.08 -29.45 6.51
CA VAL A 252 -9.47 -29.26 6.95
C VAL A 252 -9.44 -28.63 8.33
N THR A 253 -10.03 -27.44 8.45
CA THR A 253 -10.24 -26.75 9.73
C THR A 253 -11.64 -27.07 10.22
N PHE A 254 -11.75 -27.75 11.35
CA PHE A 254 -13.01 -28.24 11.91
C PHE A 254 -13.12 -27.97 13.41
N ARG A 255 -14.32 -28.16 13.96
CA ARG A 255 -14.59 -28.24 15.40
C ARG A 255 -15.77 -29.18 15.66
N ILE A 256 -15.88 -29.71 16.86
CA ILE A 256 -17.09 -30.42 17.31
C ILE A 256 -18.17 -29.39 17.64
N ASN A 257 -19.42 -29.66 17.25
CA ASN A 257 -20.54 -28.81 17.61
C ASN A 257 -20.87 -28.98 19.10
N GLU A 258 -20.80 -27.90 19.88
CA GLU A 258 -20.96 -27.93 21.34
C GLU A 258 -22.31 -28.51 21.81
N ASP A 259 -23.38 -28.31 21.04
CA ASP A 259 -24.73 -28.77 21.38
C ASP A 259 -24.92 -30.28 21.07
N ARG A 260 -24.12 -30.84 20.15
CA ARG A 260 -24.13 -32.27 19.78
C ARG A 260 -22.93 -33.05 20.32
N ALA A 261 -22.07 -32.44 21.15
CA ALA A 261 -20.85 -33.06 21.65
C ALA A 261 -21.08 -34.40 22.39
N ALA A 262 -22.21 -34.55 23.10
CA ALA A 262 -22.60 -35.83 23.73
C ALA A 262 -22.92 -36.92 22.70
N GLU A 263 -23.58 -36.57 21.59
CA GLU A 263 -23.92 -37.50 20.51
C GLU A 263 -22.66 -37.99 19.78
N VAL A 264 -21.78 -37.04 19.43
CA VAL A 264 -20.47 -37.31 18.81
C VAL A 264 -19.64 -38.21 19.72
N PHE A 265 -19.65 -37.96 21.03
CA PHE A 265 -18.95 -38.80 22.01
C PHE A 265 -19.42 -40.27 21.98
N VAL A 266 -20.73 -40.53 22.03
CA VAL A 266 -21.25 -41.91 22.05
C VAL A 266 -21.09 -42.61 20.70
N LEU A 267 -21.28 -41.90 19.58
CA LEU A 267 -21.27 -42.51 18.25
C LEU A 267 -19.87 -42.92 17.78
N TYR A 268 -18.84 -42.18 18.20
CA TYR A 268 -17.51 -42.35 17.64
C TYR A 268 -16.48 -42.86 18.63
N ASN A 269 -16.47 -42.41 19.89
CA ASN A 269 -15.40 -42.71 20.85
C ASN A 269 -15.27 -44.22 21.13
N GLU A 270 -14.05 -44.77 21.03
CA GLU A 270 -13.74 -46.12 21.52
C GLU A 270 -13.18 -46.10 22.95
N ASP A 271 -13.50 -47.14 23.73
CA ASP A 271 -13.05 -47.30 25.12
C ASP A 271 -11.52 -47.21 25.29
N ALA A 272 -10.75 -47.45 24.22
CA ALA A 272 -9.30 -47.41 24.20
C ALA A 272 -8.70 -45.98 24.16
N ASN A 273 -9.42 -44.99 23.62
CA ASN A 273 -8.89 -43.64 23.37
C ASN A 273 -9.08 -42.66 24.54
N GLY A 274 -9.89 -43.02 25.54
CA GLY A 274 -10.14 -42.20 26.72
C GLY A 274 -10.92 -40.92 26.37
N ASP A 275 -10.29 -39.76 26.55
CA ASP A 275 -10.89 -38.44 26.31
C ASP A 275 -10.44 -37.81 24.96
N ALA A 276 -9.59 -38.49 24.18
CA ALA A 276 -9.03 -37.97 22.93
C ALA A 276 -9.81 -38.44 21.68
N ILE A 277 -10.98 -37.83 21.43
CA ILE A 277 -11.89 -38.24 20.35
C ILE A 277 -11.51 -37.74 18.95
N ASP A 278 -10.63 -36.73 18.85
CA ASP A 278 -10.38 -36.01 17.60
C ASP A 278 -9.80 -36.89 16.48
N GLU A 279 -8.89 -37.82 16.83
CA GLU A 279 -8.25 -38.74 15.88
C GLU A 279 -9.29 -39.69 15.26
N GLU A 280 -10.28 -40.12 16.03
CA GLU A 280 -11.34 -40.99 15.56
C GLU A 280 -12.36 -40.26 14.68
N ILE A 281 -12.68 -39.01 15.00
CA ILE A 281 -13.50 -38.13 14.13
C ILE A 281 -12.80 -37.94 12.78
N ILE A 282 -11.48 -37.72 12.79
CA ILE A 282 -10.66 -37.61 11.60
C ILE A 282 -10.69 -38.91 10.78
N ALA A 283 -10.46 -40.06 11.43
CA ALA A 283 -10.33 -41.36 10.76
C ALA A 283 -11.67 -41.95 10.27
N LYS A 284 -12.75 -41.78 11.06
CA LYS A 284 -14.08 -42.40 10.81
C LYS A 284 -15.02 -41.52 9.98
N ILE A 285 -14.86 -40.19 10.01
CA ILE A 285 -15.83 -39.25 9.42
C ILE A 285 -15.17 -38.36 8.38
N ILE A 286 -14.25 -37.48 8.80
CA ILE A 286 -13.70 -36.43 7.94
C ILE A 286 -12.94 -37.06 6.76
N THR A 287 -12.05 -38.01 7.02
CA THR A 287 -11.22 -38.62 5.99
C THR A 287 -12.03 -39.49 5.00
N PRO A 288 -12.97 -40.36 5.44
CA PRO A 288 -13.84 -41.10 4.52
C PRO A 288 -14.76 -40.20 3.68
N TYR A 289 -15.34 -39.14 4.26
CA TYR A 289 -16.16 -38.19 3.51
C TYR A 289 -15.32 -37.37 2.54
N ALA A 290 -14.17 -36.83 2.96
CA ALA A 290 -13.25 -36.11 2.07
C ALA A 290 -12.81 -36.99 0.89
N ARG A 291 -12.36 -38.24 1.13
CA ARG A 291 -12.02 -39.19 0.06
C ARG A 291 -13.19 -39.46 -0.88
N SER A 292 -14.39 -39.67 -0.35
CA SER A 292 -15.60 -39.93 -1.15
C SER A 292 -16.01 -38.73 -2.02
N ILE A 293 -16.00 -37.53 -1.45
CA ILE A 293 -16.36 -36.29 -2.15
C ILE A 293 -15.29 -35.92 -3.18
N CYS A 294 -14.00 -35.99 -2.83
CA CYS A 294 -12.90 -35.78 -3.77
C CYS A 294 -12.97 -36.76 -4.93
N ARG A 295 -13.34 -38.04 -4.72
CA ARG A 295 -13.54 -38.99 -5.82
C ARG A 295 -14.71 -38.61 -6.74
N VAL A 296 -15.84 -38.13 -6.19
CA VAL A 296 -17.05 -37.80 -6.97
C VAL A 296 -16.96 -36.44 -7.67
N ASN A 297 -16.32 -35.45 -7.05
CA ASN A 297 -16.07 -34.15 -7.69
C ASN A 297 -14.83 -34.20 -8.59
N GLY A 298 -13.85 -35.03 -8.24
CA GLY A 298 -12.63 -35.28 -9.01
C GLY A 298 -12.89 -35.82 -10.41
N SER A 299 -13.80 -36.79 -10.53
CA SER A 299 -14.19 -37.41 -11.80
C SER A 299 -15.02 -36.50 -12.72
N LYS A 300 -15.30 -35.24 -12.35
CA LYS A 300 -16.05 -34.26 -13.17
C LYS A 300 -15.13 -33.28 -13.91
N LEU A 301 -13.84 -33.27 -13.58
CA LEU A 301 -12.87 -32.31 -14.08
C LEU A 301 -11.70 -33.04 -14.75
N ASP A 302 -11.15 -32.41 -15.78
CA ASP A 302 -9.99 -32.90 -16.53
C ASP A 302 -8.71 -32.66 -15.73
N ALA A 303 -7.66 -33.46 -15.99
CA ALA A 303 -6.41 -33.35 -15.24
C ALA A 303 -5.70 -31.99 -15.39
N VAL A 304 -6.00 -31.28 -16.49
CA VAL A 304 -5.53 -29.91 -16.76
C VAL A 304 -6.24 -28.88 -15.86
N GLN A 305 -7.52 -29.09 -15.55
CA GLN A 305 -8.34 -28.12 -14.81
C GLN A 305 -7.89 -27.98 -13.35
N PHE A 306 -7.32 -29.03 -12.76
CA PHE A 306 -6.71 -28.98 -11.42
C PHE A 306 -5.40 -28.18 -11.38
N ILE A 307 -4.77 -27.94 -12.53
CA ILE A 307 -3.53 -27.14 -12.67
C ILE A 307 -3.87 -25.66 -12.87
N SER A 308 -4.92 -25.35 -13.64
CA SER A 308 -5.44 -23.99 -13.79
C SER A 308 -6.09 -23.49 -12.50
N GLY A 309 -5.76 -22.26 -12.08
CA GLY A 309 -6.20 -21.71 -10.79
C GLY A 309 -7.72 -21.56 -10.64
N ASP A 310 -8.41 -21.16 -11.71
CA ASP A 310 -9.84 -20.78 -11.67
C ASP A 310 -10.75 -21.99 -11.32
N ASP A 311 -10.63 -23.10 -12.06
CA ASP A 311 -11.42 -24.31 -11.83
C ASP A 311 -11.09 -24.98 -10.47
N ARG A 312 -9.85 -24.82 -9.99
CA ARG A 312 -9.43 -25.30 -8.67
C ARG A 312 -10.11 -24.55 -7.52
N GLU A 313 -10.38 -23.25 -7.65
CA GLU A 313 -11.14 -22.52 -6.64
C GLU A 313 -12.58 -23.03 -6.58
N ILE A 314 -13.21 -23.23 -7.74
CA ILE A 314 -14.56 -23.80 -7.86
C ILE A 314 -14.61 -25.22 -7.25
N PHE A 315 -13.59 -26.04 -7.48
CA PHE A 315 -13.46 -27.35 -6.84
C PHE A 315 -13.38 -27.23 -5.31
N GLN A 316 -12.54 -26.33 -4.78
CA GLN A 316 -12.39 -26.13 -3.33
C GLN A 316 -13.69 -25.65 -2.67
N GLN A 317 -14.40 -24.70 -3.29
CA GLN A 317 -15.70 -24.23 -2.78
C GLN A 317 -16.76 -25.36 -2.75
N ASN A 318 -16.82 -26.18 -3.81
CA ASN A 318 -17.73 -27.33 -3.87
C ASN A 318 -17.35 -28.44 -2.87
N LEU A 319 -16.06 -28.70 -2.67
CA LEU A 319 -15.54 -29.62 -1.66
C LEU A 319 -15.90 -29.14 -0.25
N GLN A 320 -15.62 -27.87 0.08
CA GLN A 320 -15.94 -27.28 1.38
C GLN A 320 -17.43 -27.37 1.68
N LYS A 321 -18.29 -26.98 0.73
CA LYS A 321 -19.74 -27.04 0.89
C LYS A 321 -20.22 -28.48 1.13
N THR A 322 -19.88 -29.40 0.22
CA THR A 322 -20.36 -30.79 0.31
C THR A 322 -19.84 -31.51 1.55
N LEU A 323 -18.62 -31.18 2.01
CA LEU A 323 -18.05 -31.74 3.23
C LEU A 323 -18.72 -31.16 4.48
N SER A 324 -18.96 -29.84 4.50
CA SER A 324 -19.69 -29.17 5.59
C SER A 324 -21.11 -29.73 5.73
N ASP A 325 -21.87 -29.82 4.62
CA ASP A 325 -23.25 -30.31 4.61
C ASP A 325 -23.35 -31.73 5.22
N ARG A 326 -22.36 -32.62 4.95
CA ARG A 326 -22.35 -34.00 5.46
C ARG A 326 -21.79 -34.15 6.88
N CYS A 327 -20.82 -33.32 7.26
CA CYS A 327 -20.26 -33.37 8.61
C CYS A 327 -21.20 -32.74 9.65
N ASP A 328 -21.99 -31.73 9.26
CA ASP A 328 -23.01 -31.11 10.12
C ASP A 328 -24.09 -32.11 10.53
N GLU A 329 -24.54 -32.97 9.61
CA GLU A 329 -25.42 -34.12 9.92
C GLU A 329 -24.85 -35.04 11.02
N GLN A 330 -23.53 -35.14 11.13
CA GLN A 330 -22.80 -35.92 12.14
C GLN A 330 -22.35 -35.11 13.37
N GLY A 331 -22.71 -33.82 13.47
CA GLY A 331 -22.36 -32.96 14.61
C GLY A 331 -20.97 -32.32 14.57
N ILE A 332 -20.35 -32.21 13.38
CA ILE A 332 -19.01 -31.64 13.19
C ILE A 332 -19.06 -30.45 12.23
N ASP A 333 -18.69 -29.28 12.73
CA ASP A 333 -18.66 -28.05 11.95
C ASP A 333 -17.35 -27.98 11.14
N ILE A 334 -17.45 -27.93 9.81
CA ILE A 334 -16.31 -27.67 8.92
C ILE A 334 -16.21 -26.17 8.64
N LEU A 335 -15.23 -25.51 9.27
CA LEU A 335 -15.04 -24.06 9.15
C LEU A 335 -14.39 -23.68 7.82
N GLN A 336 -13.37 -24.44 7.39
CA GLN A 336 -12.65 -24.19 6.14
C GLN A 336 -12.03 -25.47 5.59
N VAL A 337 -12.04 -25.61 4.26
CA VAL A 337 -11.21 -26.59 3.55
C VAL A 337 -10.25 -25.82 2.65
N ALA A 338 -8.96 -26.03 2.82
CA ALA A 338 -7.91 -25.41 2.02
C ALA A 338 -7.20 -26.49 1.19
N VAL A 339 -7.22 -26.38 -0.13
CA VAL A 339 -6.45 -27.28 -1.01
C VAL A 339 -5.07 -26.66 -1.22
N THR A 340 -4.02 -27.29 -0.71
CA THR A 340 -2.63 -26.82 -0.81
C THR A 340 -2.02 -27.19 -2.16
N SER A 341 -2.25 -28.42 -2.63
CA SER A 341 -1.65 -28.97 -3.83
C SER A 341 -2.59 -29.96 -4.52
N ALA A 342 -2.56 -29.98 -5.85
CA ALA A 342 -3.22 -30.97 -6.67
C ALA A 342 -2.20 -31.44 -7.72
N SER A 343 -1.76 -32.68 -7.61
CA SER A 343 -0.59 -33.22 -8.31
C SER A 343 -1.01 -34.31 -9.28
N ALA A 344 -1.13 -33.96 -10.56
CA ALA A 344 -1.31 -34.91 -11.66
C ALA A 344 0.06 -35.46 -12.14
N PRO A 345 0.14 -36.66 -12.76
CA PRO A 345 1.40 -37.29 -13.14
C PRO A 345 2.23 -36.43 -14.10
N GLU A 346 3.57 -36.54 -14.01
CA GLU A 346 4.48 -35.66 -14.75
C GLU A 346 4.33 -35.78 -16.28
N GLU A 347 3.94 -36.96 -16.78
CA GLU A 347 3.70 -37.27 -18.19
C GLU A 347 2.72 -36.31 -18.88
N ILE A 348 1.70 -35.83 -18.15
CA ILE A 348 0.73 -34.83 -18.65
C ILE A 348 1.14 -33.41 -18.25
N ARG A 349 1.76 -33.27 -17.07
CA ARG A 349 2.21 -31.96 -16.57
C ARG A 349 3.25 -31.32 -17.49
N ALA A 350 4.15 -32.11 -18.07
CA ALA A 350 5.17 -31.63 -19.00
C ALA A 350 4.59 -31.02 -20.29
N PRO A 351 3.74 -31.71 -21.10
CA PRO A 351 3.14 -31.12 -22.30
C PRO A 351 2.17 -29.97 -22.01
N VAL A 352 1.45 -29.98 -20.89
CA VAL A 352 0.60 -28.84 -20.48
C VAL A 352 1.44 -27.59 -20.19
N ARG A 353 2.47 -27.71 -19.32
CA ARG A 353 3.43 -26.63 -19.07
C ARG A 353 4.10 -26.15 -20.36
N ALA A 354 4.50 -27.06 -21.24
CA ALA A 354 5.12 -26.70 -22.51
C ALA A 354 4.18 -25.92 -23.43
N ARG A 355 2.89 -26.28 -23.50
CA ARG A 355 1.86 -25.51 -24.24
C ARG A 355 1.64 -24.13 -23.62
N GLU A 356 1.61 -24.03 -22.30
CA GLU A 356 1.39 -22.77 -21.60
C GLU A 356 2.58 -21.81 -21.74
N VAL A 357 3.81 -22.32 -21.62
CA VAL A 357 5.04 -21.58 -21.95
C VAL A 357 5.07 -21.19 -23.43
N ALA A 358 4.67 -22.07 -24.35
CA ALA A 358 4.60 -21.74 -25.78
C ALA A 358 3.56 -20.65 -26.07
N LYS A 359 2.43 -20.62 -25.34
CA LYS A 359 1.44 -19.55 -25.43
C LYS A 359 1.99 -18.22 -24.90
N GLN A 360 2.66 -18.22 -23.74
CA GLN A 360 3.33 -17.04 -23.21
C GLN A 360 4.43 -16.52 -24.15
N GLN A 361 5.19 -17.42 -24.79
CA GLN A 361 6.18 -17.05 -25.82
C GLN A 361 5.51 -16.47 -27.08
N LEU A 362 4.39 -17.05 -27.55
CA LEU A 362 3.61 -16.49 -28.65
C LEU A 362 3.14 -15.07 -28.34
N ASP A 363 2.59 -14.85 -27.14
CA ASP A 363 2.12 -13.53 -26.70
C ASP A 363 3.28 -12.53 -26.61
N GLN A 364 4.46 -12.95 -26.12
CA GLN A 364 5.69 -12.15 -26.16
C GLN A 364 6.11 -11.81 -27.59
N PHE A 365 6.19 -12.78 -28.50
CA PHE A 365 6.55 -12.54 -29.91
C PHE A 365 5.53 -11.63 -30.63
N LEU A 366 4.25 -11.70 -30.28
CA LEU A 366 3.22 -10.79 -30.80
C LEU A 366 3.44 -9.35 -30.27
N GLN A 367 3.74 -9.18 -28.99
CA GLN A 367 4.09 -7.88 -28.42
C GLN A 367 5.38 -7.30 -29.03
N GLU A 368 6.43 -8.12 -29.18
CA GLU A 368 7.67 -7.74 -29.85
C GLU A 368 7.40 -7.33 -31.30
N LYS A 369 6.59 -8.08 -32.04
CA LYS A 369 6.20 -7.73 -33.42
C LYS A 369 5.50 -6.38 -33.48
N ILE A 370 4.50 -6.14 -32.63
CA ILE A 370 3.78 -4.86 -32.56
C ILE A 370 4.76 -3.71 -32.23
N GLN A 371 5.68 -3.95 -31.29
CA GLN A 371 6.71 -2.99 -30.93
C GLN A 371 7.65 -2.68 -32.11
N GLN A 372 8.12 -3.70 -32.84
CA GLN A 372 8.97 -3.54 -34.03
C GLN A 372 8.23 -2.82 -35.18
N GLU A 373 6.96 -3.14 -35.43
CA GLU A 373 6.12 -2.45 -36.42
C GLU A 373 5.95 -0.96 -36.04
N SER A 374 5.68 -0.64 -34.77
CA SER A 374 5.59 0.75 -34.31
C SER A 374 6.92 1.50 -34.45
N GLN A 375 8.06 0.86 -34.14
CA GLN A 375 9.38 1.45 -34.31
C GLN A 375 9.76 1.64 -35.78
N ALA A 376 9.37 0.72 -36.66
CA ALA A 376 9.54 0.84 -38.09
C ALA A 376 8.69 2.00 -38.65
N GLU A 377 7.42 2.12 -38.23
CA GLU A 377 6.55 3.22 -38.65
C GLU A 377 7.09 4.59 -38.16
N LEU A 378 7.54 4.69 -36.90
CA LEU A 378 8.21 5.87 -36.38
C LEU A 378 9.49 6.20 -37.14
N ARG A 379 10.31 5.20 -37.49
CA ARG A 379 11.51 5.39 -38.31
C ARG A 379 11.18 5.91 -39.71
N VAL A 380 10.15 5.35 -40.37
CA VAL A 380 9.68 5.84 -41.68
C VAL A 380 9.16 7.27 -41.58
N LYS A 381 8.35 7.59 -40.55
CA LYS A 381 7.89 8.97 -40.28
C LYS A 381 9.07 9.93 -40.08
N ASN A 382 10.08 9.54 -39.30
CA ASN A 382 11.28 10.36 -39.06
C ASN A 382 12.12 10.55 -40.33
N LEU A 383 12.35 9.50 -41.12
CA LEU A 383 13.08 9.60 -42.40
C LEU A 383 12.34 10.48 -43.42
N LEU A 384 11.01 10.37 -43.49
CA LEU A 384 10.19 11.26 -44.33
C LEU A 384 10.21 12.71 -43.82
N ALA A 385 10.24 12.93 -42.50
CA ALA A 385 10.40 14.26 -41.92
C ALA A 385 11.79 14.85 -42.23
N GLU A 386 12.86 14.05 -42.15
CA GLU A 386 14.23 14.46 -42.51
C GLU A 386 14.36 14.78 -44.01
N GLN A 387 13.77 13.96 -44.89
CA GLN A 387 13.71 14.25 -46.32
C GLN A 387 12.94 15.55 -46.62
N LYS A 388 11.80 15.77 -45.95
CA LYS A 388 11.05 17.03 -46.06
C LYS A 388 11.85 18.22 -45.54
N ALA A 389 12.57 18.08 -44.43
CA ALA A 389 13.42 19.13 -43.88
C ALA A 389 14.54 19.53 -44.88
N LYS A 390 15.22 18.55 -45.49
CA LYS A 390 16.23 18.79 -46.54
C LYS A 390 15.63 19.44 -47.80
N LEU A 391 14.42 19.06 -48.18
CA LEU A 391 13.72 19.69 -49.31
C LEU A 391 13.33 21.14 -48.98
N ILE A 392 12.81 21.41 -47.78
CA ILE A 392 12.49 22.77 -47.31
C ILE A 392 13.75 23.64 -47.23
N GLU A 393 14.88 23.09 -46.75
CA GLU A 393 16.16 23.81 -46.73
C GLU A 393 16.64 24.17 -48.15
N ALA A 394 16.55 23.23 -49.10
CA ALA A 394 16.88 23.48 -50.50
C ALA A 394 15.94 24.50 -51.16
N GLU A 395 14.63 24.41 -50.90
CA GLU A 395 13.65 25.42 -51.35
C GLU A 395 13.94 26.80 -50.74
N GLN A 396 14.29 26.85 -49.45
CA GLN A 396 14.65 28.09 -48.76
C GLN A 396 15.91 28.73 -49.36
N GLN A 397 16.94 27.94 -49.69
CA GLN A 397 18.13 28.44 -50.40
C GLN A 397 17.78 28.99 -51.78
N VAL A 398 16.90 28.31 -52.54
CA VAL A 398 16.43 28.80 -53.85
C VAL A 398 15.62 30.09 -53.69
N ILE A 399 14.75 30.20 -52.67
CA ILE A 399 13.99 31.41 -52.38
C ILE A 399 14.93 32.55 -51.97
N GLU A 400 15.94 32.30 -51.12
CA GLU A 400 16.92 33.32 -50.73
C GLU A 400 17.72 33.83 -51.92
N GLN A 401 18.26 32.93 -52.76
CA GLN A 401 18.97 33.31 -53.98
C GLN A 401 18.08 34.09 -54.95
N LYS A 402 16.84 33.65 -55.18
CA LYS A 402 15.87 34.34 -56.04
C LYS A 402 15.48 35.71 -55.47
N THR A 403 15.39 35.84 -54.14
CA THR A 403 15.09 37.10 -53.46
C THR A 403 16.25 38.07 -53.56
N LYS A 404 17.49 37.62 -53.34
CA LYS A 404 18.71 38.43 -53.57
C LYS A 404 18.82 38.86 -55.03
N ALA A 405 18.63 37.95 -55.98
CA ALA A 405 18.64 38.28 -57.41
C ALA A 405 17.55 39.31 -57.79
N MET A 406 16.34 39.22 -57.21
CA MET A 406 15.31 40.24 -57.39
C MET A 406 15.68 41.59 -56.73
N GLN A 407 16.28 41.58 -55.54
CA GLN A 407 16.76 42.79 -54.88
C GLN A 407 17.89 43.47 -55.68
N ASP A 408 18.89 42.71 -56.13
CA ASP A 408 20.00 43.18 -56.95
C ASP A 408 19.50 43.72 -58.30
N GLN A 409 18.55 43.03 -58.95
CA GLN A 409 17.88 43.51 -60.15
C GLN A 409 17.14 44.82 -59.89
N GLN A 410 16.39 44.92 -58.79
CA GLN A 410 15.61 46.11 -58.47
C GLN A 410 16.52 47.30 -58.12
N VAL A 411 17.63 47.07 -57.41
CA VAL A 411 18.69 48.06 -57.15
C VAL A 411 19.37 48.49 -58.45
N ALA A 412 19.63 47.56 -59.39
CA ALA A 412 20.20 47.90 -60.69
C ALA A 412 19.25 48.77 -61.54
N VAL A 413 17.95 48.47 -61.54
CA VAL A 413 16.91 49.28 -62.20
C VAL A 413 16.83 50.67 -61.56
N LEU A 414 16.74 50.76 -60.22
CA LEU A 414 16.70 52.03 -59.48
C LEU A 414 17.93 52.92 -59.77
N ASN A 415 19.13 52.33 -59.79
CA ASN A 415 20.35 53.03 -60.19
C ASN A 415 20.32 53.48 -61.66
N GLY A 416 19.68 52.71 -62.54
CA GLY A 416 19.46 53.07 -63.95
C GLY A 416 18.52 54.26 -64.10
N GLU A 417 17.37 54.22 -63.43
CA GLU A 417 16.37 55.31 -63.39
C GLU A 417 16.98 56.59 -62.78
N GLN A 418 17.74 56.48 -61.69
CA GLN A 418 18.44 57.62 -61.09
C GLN A 418 19.47 58.22 -62.06
N ARG A 419 20.24 57.40 -62.78
CA ARG A 419 21.18 57.89 -63.80
C ARG A 419 20.46 58.57 -64.97
N LEU A 420 19.32 58.04 -65.38
CA LEU A 420 18.47 58.64 -66.42
C LEU A 420 17.95 60.01 -65.98
N ALA A 421 17.41 60.14 -64.77
CA ALA A 421 16.96 61.42 -64.23
C ALA A 421 18.10 62.46 -64.10
N VAL A 422 19.30 62.03 -63.71
CA VAL A 422 20.50 62.89 -63.70
C VAL A 422 20.91 63.30 -65.13
N ALA A 423 20.80 62.41 -66.12
CA ALA A 423 21.10 62.75 -67.52
C ALA A 423 20.05 63.71 -68.12
N GLU A 424 18.77 63.53 -67.81
CA GLU A 424 17.68 64.41 -68.25
C GLU A 424 17.83 65.82 -67.67
N THR A 425 18.08 65.94 -66.36
CA THR A 425 18.33 67.25 -65.72
C THR A 425 19.61 67.92 -66.21
N GLN A 426 20.66 67.16 -66.54
CA GLN A 426 21.85 67.72 -67.22
C GLN A 426 21.55 68.19 -68.65
N LEU A 427 20.72 67.46 -69.40
CA LEU A 427 20.32 67.82 -70.76
C LEU A 427 19.42 69.07 -70.77
N GLU A 428 18.51 69.19 -69.79
CA GLU A 428 17.70 70.40 -69.59
C GLU A 428 18.57 71.59 -69.21
N ALA A 429 19.50 71.44 -68.25
CA ALA A 429 20.46 72.47 -67.90
C ALA A 429 21.37 72.88 -69.09
N ALA A 430 21.77 71.93 -69.94
CA ALA A 430 22.54 72.20 -71.16
C ALA A 430 21.70 72.98 -72.19
N ARG A 431 20.42 72.62 -72.39
CA ARG A 431 19.48 73.39 -73.23
C ARG A 431 19.28 74.81 -72.71
N SER A 432 19.08 75.00 -71.40
CA SER A 432 18.94 76.31 -70.77
C SER A 432 20.20 77.16 -70.94
N ARG A 433 21.40 76.58 -70.78
CA ARG A 433 22.67 77.27 -71.06
C ARG A 433 22.82 77.65 -72.53
N ALA A 434 22.47 76.76 -73.46
CA ALA A 434 22.53 77.05 -74.89
C ALA A 434 21.55 78.18 -75.28
N ALA A 435 20.35 78.20 -74.72
CA ALA A 435 19.38 79.28 -74.92
C ALA A 435 19.88 80.63 -74.36
N ALA A 436 20.49 80.63 -73.16
CA ALA A 436 21.09 81.82 -72.57
C ALA A 436 22.25 82.36 -73.43
N LEU A 437 23.14 81.48 -73.90
CA LEU A 437 24.29 81.85 -74.73
C LEU A 437 23.87 82.36 -76.11
N LEU A 438 22.81 81.79 -76.71
CA LEU A 438 22.22 82.33 -77.94
C LEU A 438 21.59 83.72 -77.74
N ALA A 439 20.92 83.95 -76.60
CA ALA A 439 20.36 85.26 -76.28
C ALA A 439 21.46 86.32 -76.02
N GLU A 440 22.55 85.93 -75.35
CA GLU A 440 23.74 86.76 -75.13
C GLU A 440 24.41 87.12 -76.46
N ALA A 441 24.68 86.13 -77.32
CA ALA A 441 25.27 86.35 -78.65
C ALA A 441 24.36 87.21 -79.58
N GLN A 442 23.04 87.07 -79.49
CA GLN A 442 22.11 87.95 -80.19
C GLN A 442 22.17 89.39 -79.66
N ALA A 443 22.26 89.58 -78.34
CA ALA A 443 22.41 90.90 -77.74
C ALA A 443 23.73 91.57 -78.13
N GLU A 444 24.84 90.84 -78.15
CA GLU A 444 26.14 91.33 -78.65
C GLU A 444 26.08 91.72 -80.13
N ALA A 445 25.48 90.87 -80.98
CA ALA A 445 25.31 91.15 -82.41
C ALA A 445 24.44 92.39 -82.66
N ASP A 446 23.38 92.57 -81.89
CA ASP A 446 22.53 93.77 -81.92
C ASP A 446 23.31 95.02 -81.48
N VAL A 447 24.10 94.95 -80.40
CA VAL A 447 24.97 96.07 -79.96
C VAL A 447 25.97 96.47 -81.06
N ILE A 448 26.62 95.50 -81.70
CA ILE A 448 27.55 95.75 -82.82
C ILE A 448 26.79 96.37 -84.02
N ARG A 449 25.58 95.90 -84.33
CA ARG A 449 24.76 96.49 -85.41
C ARG A 449 24.42 97.95 -85.10
N PHE A 450 23.96 98.25 -83.89
CA PHE A 450 23.61 99.62 -83.48
C PHE A 450 24.83 100.56 -83.44
N GLN A 451 26.02 100.07 -83.06
CA GLN A 451 27.27 100.84 -83.15
C GLN A 451 27.63 101.17 -84.61
N ASN A 452 27.62 100.17 -85.50
CA ASN A 452 27.91 100.37 -86.92
C ASN A 452 26.91 101.33 -87.59
N GLU A 453 25.62 101.25 -87.23
CA GLU A 453 24.58 102.16 -87.74
C GLU A 453 24.79 103.61 -87.25
N ALA A 454 25.22 103.80 -86.00
CA ALA A 454 25.60 105.11 -85.47
C ALA A 454 26.86 105.68 -86.15
N ASP A 455 27.89 104.86 -86.39
CA ASP A 455 29.10 105.27 -87.10
C ASP A 455 28.82 105.61 -88.57
N LEU A 456 27.96 104.84 -89.25
CA LEU A 456 27.48 105.14 -90.59
C LEU A 456 26.68 106.45 -90.64
N ALA A 457 25.80 106.70 -89.68
CA ALA A 457 25.09 107.97 -89.57
C ALA A 457 26.05 109.16 -89.34
N GLY A 458 27.07 108.98 -88.49
CA GLY A 458 28.14 109.96 -88.27
C GLY A 458 28.97 110.24 -89.53
N LEU A 459 29.31 109.20 -90.30
CA LEU A 459 30.00 109.32 -91.59
C LEU A 459 29.12 110.01 -92.65
N ALA A 460 27.84 109.64 -92.74
CA ALA A 460 26.89 110.25 -93.67
C ALA A 460 26.69 111.74 -93.38
N LEU A 461 26.60 112.12 -92.10
CA LEU A 461 26.55 113.53 -91.68
C LEU A 461 27.81 114.28 -92.14
N ARG A 462 29.01 113.68 -92.00
CA ARG A 462 30.26 114.27 -92.49
C ARG A 462 30.28 114.40 -94.02
N VAL A 463 29.82 113.39 -94.78
CA VAL A 463 29.71 113.49 -96.25
C VAL A 463 28.76 114.61 -96.66
N SER A 464 27.63 114.79 -95.96
CA SER A 464 26.67 115.86 -96.24
C SER A 464 27.27 117.26 -96.06
N ALA A 465 28.16 117.44 -95.06
CA ALA A 465 28.86 118.71 -94.82
C ALA A 465 29.88 119.08 -95.92
N PHE A 466 30.35 118.11 -96.72
CA PHE A 466 31.21 118.34 -97.88
C PHE A 466 30.44 118.38 -99.21
N GLY A 467 29.14 118.74 -99.18
CA GLY A 467 28.34 118.94 -100.39
C GLY A 467 27.98 117.64 -101.14
N GLY A 468 28.10 116.48 -100.48
CA GLY A 468 27.73 115.18 -101.04
C GLY A 468 28.82 114.46 -101.83
N ASP A 469 29.99 115.08 -102.05
CA ASP A 469 31.13 114.41 -102.69
C ASP A 469 32.00 113.65 -101.67
N GLY A 470 31.92 112.31 -101.70
CA GLY A 470 32.76 111.44 -100.88
C GLY A 470 34.27 111.54 -101.20
N GLY A 471 34.64 111.91 -102.43
CA GLY A 471 36.03 112.10 -102.83
C GLY A 471 36.70 113.27 -102.10
N SER A 472 35.95 114.36 -101.90
CA SER A 472 36.39 115.53 -101.13
C SER A 472 36.54 115.24 -99.64
N LEU A 473 35.63 114.48 -99.01
CA LEU A 473 35.79 114.02 -97.62
C LEU A 473 37.02 113.11 -97.49
N ALA A 474 37.20 112.14 -98.38
CA ALA A 474 38.37 111.25 -98.37
C ALA A 474 39.67 112.05 -98.51
N ARG A 475 39.71 113.07 -99.38
CA ARG A 475 40.87 113.96 -99.54
C ARG A 475 41.12 114.80 -98.28
N ASN A 476 40.09 115.30 -97.61
CA ASN A 476 40.22 116.03 -96.34
C ASN A 476 40.73 115.12 -95.20
N VAL A 477 40.19 113.91 -95.06
CA VAL A 477 40.62 112.94 -94.04
C VAL A 477 42.04 112.46 -94.33
N LEU A 478 42.41 112.21 -95.58
CA LEU A 478 43.76 111.86 -95.99
C LEU A 478 44.73 113.01 -95.64
N LEU A 479 44.45 114.25 -96.06
CA LEU A 479 45.28 115.40 -95.72
C LEU A 479 45.39 115.60 -94.21
N GLY A 480 44.30 115.47 -93.45
CA GLY A 480 44.30 115.58 -91.99
C GLY A 480 45.07 114.46 -91.26
N LYS A 481 45.10 113.25 -91.81
CA LYS A 481 45.84 112.10 -91.27
C LYS A 481 47.31 112.09 -91.68
N VAL A 482 47.63 112.60 -92.87
CA VAL A 482 48.97 112.50 -93.50
C VAL A 482 49.80 113.78 -93.33
N ALA A 483 49.21 114.97 -93.35
CA ALA A 483 49.96 116.22 -93.18
C ALA A 483 50.76 116.32 -91.85
N PRO A 484 50.28 115.81 -90.69
CA PRO A 484 51.09 115.79 -89.47
C PRO A 484 52.32 114.87 -89.53
N ALA A 485 52.35 113.91 -90.46
CA ALA A 485 53.40 112.90 -90.57
C ALA A 485 54.59 113.36 -91.43
N PHE A 486 54.41 114.31 -92.34
CA PHE A 486 55.49 114.86 -93.17
C PHE A 486 56.27 115.96 -92.43
N ARG A 487 57.36 115.59 -91.74
CA ARG A 487 58.28 116.54 -91.09
C ARG A 487 59.51 116.92 -91.93
N SER A 488 59.88 116.11 -92.91
CA SER A 488 60.82 116.46 -93.97
C SER A 488 60.61 115.53 -95.17
N ILE A 489 60.92 116.02 -96.38
CA ILE A 489 61.00 115.21 -97.60
C ILE A 489 62.41 115.39 -98.15
N LEU A 490 63.19 114.31 -98.15
CA LEU A 490 64.50 114.25 -98.81
C LEU A 490 64.32 113.54 -100.15
N THR A 491 64.18 114.31 -101.22
CA THR A 491 64.15 113.80 -102.59
C THR A 491 65.58 113.65 -103.12
N ASN A 492 65.87 112.54 -103.81
CA ASN A 492 66.83 112.59 -104.93
C ASN A 492 66.02 112.49 -106.22
N SER A 493 66.45 113.16 -107.29
CA SER A 493 65.53 113.72 -108.31
C SER A 493 64.83 112.73 -109.25
N ASP A 494 65.11 111.42 -109.15
CA ASP A 494 64.56 110.40 -110.03
C ASP A 494 63.98 109.23 -109.22
N GLY A 495 62.65 109.08 -109.23
CA GLY A 495 61.98 107.97 -108.54
C GLY A 495 60.46 107.94 -108.71
N PRO A 496 59.84 106.74 -108.64
CA PRO A 496 58.45 106.48 -109.09
C PRO A 496 57.34 107.17 -108.28
N MET A 497 57.68 107.94 -107.25
CA MET A 497 56.71 108.76 -106.51
C MET A 497 56.44 110.11 -107.20
N MET A 498 57.31 110.57 -108.11
CA MET A 498 57.05 111.78 -108.92
C MET A 498 56.08 111.52 -110.09
N ASP A 499 55.99 110.28 -110.60
CA ASP A 499 55.03 109.92 -111.67
C ASP A 499 53.57 110.18 -111.24
N LEU A 500 53.27 110.06 -109.95
CA LEU A 500 51.96 110.38 -109.37
C LEU A 500 51.61 111.88 -109.44
N PHE A 501 52.59 112.77 -109.62
CA PHE A 501 52.39 114.21 -109.74
C PHE A 501 52.49 114.71 -111.19
N GLY A 502 53.09 113.95 -112.10
CA GLY A 502 53.20 114.31 -113.52
C GLY A 502 51.85 114.53 -114.21
N GLN A 503 50.80 113.81 -113.79
CA GLN A 503 49.44 113.96 -114.35
C GLN A 503 48.75 115.29 -114.01
N PHE A 504 49.36 116.15 -113.17
CA PHE A 504 48.82 117.46 -112.83
C PHE A 504 49.50 118.63 -113.56
N ILE A 505 50.43 118.36 -114.49
CA ILE A 505 51.18 119.41 -115.21
C ILE A 505 51.35 119.05 -116.71
N SER A 506 50.48 119.62 -117.56
CA SER A 506 50.55 119.80 -119.04
C SER A 506 49.54 119.00 -119.90
N ASP A 507 48.95 119.73 -120.86
CA ASP A 507 47.92 119.37 -121.88
C ASP A 507 48.09 120.43 -123.03
N PRO A 508 47.72 120.26 -124.33
CA PRO A 508 47.00 119.16 -125.01
C PRO A 508 47.53 118.68 -126.40
N SER A 509 47.04 117.51 -126.85
CA SER A 509 46.93 117.00 -128.26
C SER A 509 48.16 116.87 -129.20
N GLY A 510 48.59 115.62 -129.49
CA GLY A 510 49.50 115.24 -130.61
C GLY A 510 49.95 113.74 -130.59
N PRO A 511 50.16 113.00 -131.72
CA PRO A 511 50.40 111.52 -131.73
C PRO A 511 51.73 111.06 -132.43
N PRO A 512 52.01 109.73 -132.61
CA PRO A 512 52.25 108.62 -131.65
C PRO A 512 53.72 108.06 -131.79
N PRO A 513 54.16 107.02 -131.03
CA PRO A 513 54.19 105.63 -131.57
C PRO A 513 54.13 104.49 -130.50
N ALA A 514 54.19 103.21 -130.95
CA ALA A 514 54.31 101.99 -130.12
C ALA A 514 55.61 101.21 -130.40
N PRO A 515 56.10 100.33 -129.48
CA PRO A 515 56.13 98.88 -129.79
C PRO A 515 56.04 97.90 -128.58
N SER A 516 55.94 96.58 -128.87
CA SER A 516 56.14 95.41 -127.96
C SER A 516 57.62 94.89 -128.04
N PRO A 517 58.14 93.77 -127.43
CA PRO A 517 57.51 92.53 -126.88
C PRO A 517 58.12 91.91 -125.58
N ALA A 518 57.78 90.64 -125.24
CA ALA A 518 58.14 89.87 -124.01
C ALA A 518 59.47 89.05 -124.11
N PRO A 519 60.01 88.43 -123.01
CA PRO A 519 59.78 86.98 -122.75
C PRO A 519 59.96 86.41 -121.29
N SER A 520 59.51 85.15 -121.11
CA SER A 520 59.95 84.02 -120.22
C SER A 520 60.93 84.17 -119.03
N SER A 521 60.62 83.54 -117.87
CA SER A 521 61.40 82.41 -117.26
C SER A 521 61.04 82.09 -115.78
N ALA A 522 61.37 80.87 -115.32
CA ALA A 522 61.48 80.45 -113.90
C ALA A 522 62.99 80.30 -113.53
N PRO A 523 63.42 80.27 -112.25
CA PRO A 523 63.40 79.04 -111.43
C PRO A 523 63.33 79.24 -109.89
N GLY A 524 63.43 78.16 -109.09
CA GLY A 524 63.78 78.21 -107.64
C GLY A 524 65.29 78.44 -107.39
N PRO A 525 65.81 78.50 -106.13
CA PRO A 525 65.86 77.30 -105.25
C PRO A 525 65.99 77.49 -103.69
N MET A 526 65.90 76.38 -102.95
CA MET A 526 66.72 75.91 -101.78
C MET A 526 67.00 76.75 -100.48
N ALA A 527 66.65 76.12 -99.35
CA ALA A 527 67.50 75.75 -98.17
C ALA A 527 67.75 76.68 -96.94
N GLY A 528 67.91 76.03 -95.77
CA GLY A 528 68.35 76.54 -94.44
C GLY A 528 67.22 76.56 -93.38
N ASP A 529 67.05 75.55 -92.52
CA ASP A 529 67.70 75.31 -91.18
C ASP A 529 67.20 76.25 -90.06
N GLU A 530 67.03 75.86 -88.77
CA GLU A 530 67.52 74.69 -88.01
C GLU A 530 66.70 74.42 -86.71
N SER A 531 66.78 73.20 -86.15
CA SER A 531 66.56 72.81 -84.72
C SER A 531 65.12 72.85 -84.11
N THR A 532 64.69 71.92 -83.24
CA THR A 532 65.37 70.78 -82.58
C THR A 532 64.44 69.58 -82.27
N ASP A 533 65.04 68.39 -82.24
CA ASP A 533 64.58 67.07 -81.73
C ASP A 533 64.43 67.06 -80.17
N PRO A 534 64.12 65.95 -79.45
CA PRO A 534 63.95 64.53 -79.83
C PRO A 534 62.54 63.96 -79.41
N ASP A 535 62.22 62.66 -79.23
CA ASP A 535 63.03 61.45 -78.94
C ASP A 535 62.35 60.10 -79.32
N THR A 536 62.87 59.00 -78.76
CA THR A 536 62.92 57.60 -79.20
C THR A 536 61.81 56.62 -78.78
N ILE A 537 61.80 55.51 -79.52
CA ILE A 537 61.15 54.19 -79.28
C ILE A 537 62.33 53.18 -79.36
N PRO A 538 62.45 52.07 -78.57
CA PRO A 538 61.80 50.80 -78.97
C PRO A 538 61.71 49.64 -77.91
N VAL A 539 61.25 48.45 -78.39
CA VAL A 539 61.57 47.03 -78.02
C VAL A 539 61.54 46.54 -76.56
N ASP A 540 60.70 45.52 -76.25
CA ASP A 540 61.18 44.14 -75.95
C ASP A 540 60.08 43.04 -75.98
N PRO A 541 60.35 41.84 -76.57
CA PRO A 541 59.54 40.62 -76.41
C PRO A 541 60.31 39.45 -75.73
N PHE A 542 59.57 38.51 -75.14
CA PHE A 542 60.01 37.24 -74.51
C PHE A 542 60.80 37.29 -73.19
N GLN A 543 60.18 36.76 -72.12
CA GLN A 543 60.83 35.79 -71.23
C GLN A 543 59.86 34.66 -70.84
N THR A 544 60.40 33.45 -70.75
CA THR A 544 59.73 32.19 -70.39
C THR A 544 60.50 31.49 -69.26
N ALA A 545 59.82 30.68 -68.43
CA ALA A 545 60.41 29.74 -67.43
C ALA A 545 61.14 30.46 -66.25
N GLU A 546 61.30 29.93 -65.02
CA GLU A 546 60.88 28.72 -64.28
C GLU A 546 61.11 28.99 -62.76
N ALA A 547 60.70 28.24 -61.72
CA ALA A 547 59.95 26.98 -61.55
C ALA A 547 59.35 26.88 -60.11
N HIS A 548 58.67 25.77 -59.78
CA HIS A 548 58.48 25.19 -58.43
C HIS A 548 57.93 26.06 -57.26
N ARG A 549 56.64 25.85 -56.93
CA ARG A 549 56.28 24.94 -55.82
C ARG A 549 54.85 24.41 -55.92
#